data_AF-A0AAX6BHP1-F1
#
_entry.id   AF-A0AAX6BHP1-F1
#
_cell.length_a   1.000
_cell.length_b   1.000
_cell.length_c   1.000
_cell.angle_alpha   90.00
_cell.angle_beta   90.00
_cell.angle_gamma   90.00
#
_symmetry.space_group_name_H-M   'P 1'
#
loop_
_entity.id
_entity.type
_entity.pdbx_description
1 polymer ?
#
loop_
_entity_poly.entity_id
_entity_poly.type
_entity_poly.pdbx_seq_one_letter_code
_entity_poly.pdbx_strand_id
1 'polypeptide(L)'
;MKLINFKEYLIKKAVGIFLILLCCINQRVEAANQPSVEPIHHEIYVSPTGDDKNLGTKSKPFRTLRKASEAAQPGTTVYIRGGIYYE
;
A
#
# COMPACT_ATOMS: atom_id res chain seq x y z
N MET A 1 32.96 48.93 19.68
CA MET A 1 31.52 48.59 19.64
C MET A 1 31.02 47.85 18.37
N LYS A 2 31.88 47.33 17.46
CA LYS A 2 31.43 46.56 16.27
C LYS A 2 31.72 45.05 16.35
N LEU A 3 32.73 44.65 17.13
CA LEU A 3 33.17 43.26 17.25
C LEU A 3 32.24 42.36 18.10
N ILE A 4 31.51 42.94 19.07
CA ILE A 4 30.58 42.21 19.96
C ILE A 4 29.35 41.74 19.17
N ASN A 5 28.74 42.63 18.37
CA ASN A 5 27.61 42.30 17.50
C ASN A 5 27.96 41.26 16.44
N PHE A 6 29.23 41.23 15.97
CA PHE A 6 29.70 40.25 15.00
C PHE A 6 29.86 38.85 15.61
N LYS A 7 30.41 38.75 16.83
CA LYS A 7 30.50 37.47 17.55
C LYS A 7 29.11 36.93 17.90
N GLU A 8 28.20 37.76 18.37
CA GLU A 8 26.81 37.34 18.63
C GLU A 8 26.09 36.88 17.37
N TYR A 9 26.31 37.56 16.23
CA TYR A 9 25.75 37.16 14.94
C TYR A 9 26.27 35.80 14.48
N LEU A 10 27.58 35.54 14.64
CA LEU A 10 28.16 34.23 14.37
C LEU A 10 27.58 33.14 15.26
N ILE A 11 27.41 33.41 16.56
CA ILE A 11 26.86 32.45 17.51
C ILE A 11 25.39 32.14 17.20
N LYS A 12 24.56 33.17 16.91
CA LYS A 12 23.15 33.00 16.55
C LYS A 12 22.98 32.22 15.24
N LYS A 13 23.84 32.44 14.24
CA LYS A 13 23.87 31.65 13.00
C LYS A 13 24.31 30.21 13.24
N ALA A 14 25.36 29.99 14.05
CA ALA A 14 25.84 28.66 14.39
C ALA A 14 24.77 27.84 15.13
N VAL A 15 24.05 28.46 16.08
CA VAL A 15 22.91 27.83 16.80
C VAL A 15 21.77 27.51 15.83
N GLY A 16 21.42 28.43 14.91
CA GLY A 16 20.39 28.17 13.90
C GLY A 16 20.74 27.01 12.95
N ILE A 17 21.98 26.94 12.49
CA ILE A 17 22.48 25.85 11.62
C ILE A 17 22.49 24.51 12.40
N PHE A 18 22.86 24.54 13.68
CA PHE A 18 22.85 23.35 14.55
C PHE A 18 21.43 22.84 14.83
N LEU A 19 20.45 23.74 15.00
CA LEU A 19 19.03 23.38 15.15
C LEU A 19 18.44 22.79 13.86
N ILE A 20 18.81 23.33 12.70
CA ILE A 20 18.40 22.78 11.39
C ILE A 20 19.03 21.39 11.18
N LEU A 21 20.31 21.23 11.51
CA LEU A 21 20.99 19.94 11.44
C LEU A 21 20.37 18.91 12.39
N LEU A 22 20.02 19.30 13.62
CA LEU A 22 19.28 18.46 14.59
C LEU A 22 17.87 18.10 14.11
N CYS A 23 17.18 19.00 13.41
CA CYS A 23 15.88 18.73 12.79
C CYS A 23 16.00 17.66 11.68
N CYS A 24 17.05 17.76 10.85
CA CYS A 24 17.31 16.81 9.75
C CYS A 24 17.63 15.37 10.22
N ILE A 25 18.11 15.17 11.45
CA ILE A 25 18.40 13.83 11.99
C ILE A 25 17.11 13.08 12.37
N ASN A 26 16.05 13.82 12.75
CA ASN A 26 14.77 13.24 13.17
C ASN A 26 13.83 12.91 12.00
N GLN A 27 14.11 13.37 10.78
CA GLN A 27 13.26 13.16 9.59
C GLN A 27 13.47 11.82 8.87
N ARG A 28 14.32 10.91 9.37
CA ARG A 28 14.66 9.64 8.70
C ARG A 28 14.00 8.38 9.27
N VAL A 29 13.19 8.49 10.32
CA VAL A 29 12.59 7.30 10.97
C VAL A 29 11.32 6.81 10.26
N GLU A 30 10.62 7.64 9.49
CA GLU A 30 9.31 7.25 8.92
C GLU A 30 9.42 6.37 7.66
N ALA A 31 10.53 6.42 6.92
CA ALA A 31 10.68 5.66 5.68
C ALA A 31 11.00 4.16 5.92
N ALA A 32 11.51 3.81 7.10
CA ALA A 32 11.91 2.43 7.43
C ALA A 32 10.82 1.63 8.17
N ASN A 33 9.77 2.30 8.65
CA ASN A 33 8.64 1.70 9.38
C ASN A 33 7.35 1.62 8.56
N GLN A 34 7.42 1.78 7.23
CA GLN A 34 6.29 1.44 6.37
C GLN A 34 5.95 -0.04 6.60
N PRO A 35 4.75 -0.38 7.14
CA PRO A 35 4.33 -1.77 7.16
C PRO A 35 4.39 -2.28 5.72
N SER A 36 5.10 -3.38 5.49
CA SER A 36 5.09 -4.09 4.22
C SER A 36 3.66 -4.60 3.99
N VAL A 37 2.81 -3.75 3.43
CA VAL A 37 1.51 -4.16 2.91
C VAL A 37 1.83 -4.84 1.58
N GLU A 38 2.26 -6.10 1.66
CA GLU A 38 2.14 -7.03 0.55
C GLU A 38 0.70 -6.86 0.03
N PRO A 39 0.51 -6.48 -1.24
CA PRO A 39 -0.82 -6.28 -1.77
C PRO A 39 -1.64 -7.53 -1.48
N ILE A 40 -2.75 -7.38 -0.77
CA ILE A 40 -3.64 -8.50 -0.45
C ILE A 40 -4.26 -8.95 -1.77
N HIS A 41 -3.60 -9.89 -2.44
CA HIS A 41 -4.10 -10.48 -3.67
C HIS A 41 -5.25 -11.42 -3.32
N HIS A 42 -6.48 -10.99 -3.62
CA HIS A 42 -7.64 -11.85 -3.48
C HIS A 42 -7.72 -12.78 -4.70
N GLU A 43 -7.87 -14.08 -4.47
CA GLU A 43 -8.08 -15.04 -5.55
C GLU A 43 -9.56 -15.42 -5.63
N ILE A 44 -10.15 -15.32 -6.82
CA ILE A 44 -11.51 -15.78 -7.09
C ILE A 44 -11.46 -16.87 -8.15
N TYR A 45 -12.23 -17.95 -7.97
CA TYR A 45 -12.32 -19.06 -8.89
C TYR A 45 -13.72 -19.16 -9.49
N VAL A 46 -13.79 -19.36 -10.80
CA VAL A 46 -15.05 -19.57 -11.54
C VAL A 46 -15.01 -20.93 -12.23
N SER A 47 -16.11 -21.67 -12.21
CA SER A 47 -16.25 -23.00 -12.82
C SER A 47 -17.64 -23.15 -13.44
N PRO A 48 -17.79 -23.79 -14.63
CA PRO A 48 -19.11 -24.03 -15.21
C PRO A 48 -20.01 -24.90 -14.31
N THR A 49 -19.38 -25.75 -13.48
CA THR A 49 -20.03 -26.62 -12.48
C THR A 49 -20.13 -25.99 -11.08
N GLY A 50 -19.79 -24.71 -10.93
CA GLY A 50 -19.86 -23.97 -9.66
C GLY A 50 -21.27 -23.51 -9.29
N ASP A 51 -21.35 -22.66 -8.26
CA ASP A 51 -22.59 -22.01 -7.79
C ASP A 51 -22.27 -20.57 -7.36
N ASP A 52 -23.08 -19.59 -7.74
CA ASP A 52 -22.88 -18.17 -7.38
C ASP A 52 -23.19 -17.86 -5.90
N LYS A 53 -23.75 -18.83 -5.17
CA LYS A 53 -23.87 -18.83 -3.71
C LYS A 53 -22.60 -19.27 -2.99
N ASN A 54 -21.61 -19.81 -3.71
CA ASN A 54 -20.33 -20.18 -3.12
C ASN A 54 -19.52 -18.95 -2.71
N LEU A 55 -18.36 -19.17 -2.09
CA LEU A 55 -17.47 -18.09 -1.65
C LEU A 55 -16.43 -17.69 -2.72
N GLY A 56 -16.46 -18.30 -3.91
CA GLY A 56 -15.47 -18.04 -4.96
C GLY A 56 -14.09 -18.65 -4.68
N THR A 57 -13.98 -19.61 -3.77
CA THR A 57 -12.71 -20.29 -3.45
C THR A 57 -12.41 -21.39 -4.46
N LYS A 58 -11.17 -21.89 -4.47
CA LYS A 58 -10.78 -23.03 -5.32
C LYS A 58 -11.65 -24.27 -5.08
N SER A 59 -12.07 -24.57 -3.86
CA SER A 59 -12.95 -25.72 -3.59
C SER A 59 -14.43 -25.43 -3.82
N LYS A 60 -14.85 -24.17 -3.71
CA LYS A 60 -16.23 -23.71 -3.92
C LYS A 60 -16.23 -22.50 -4.86
N PRO A 61 -16.07 -22.72 -6.18
CA PRO A 61 -16.00 -21.64 -7.16
C PRO A 61 -17.37 -21.05 -7.46
N PHE A 62 -17.40 -19.80 -7.93
CA PHE A 62 -18.59 -19.21 -8.55
C PHE A 62 -18.94 -19.94 -9.86
N ARG A 63 -20.19 -19.78 -10.31
CA ARG A 63 -20.64 -20.32 -11.60
C ARG A 63 -20.44 -19.32 -12.73
N THR A 64 -20.72 -18.04 -12.47
CA THR A 64 -20.77 -16.99 -13.48
C THR A 64 -19.60 -16.00 -13.40
N LEU A 65 -19.22 -15.47 -14.55
CA LEU A 65 -18.30 -14.35 -14.71
C LEU A 65 -18.91 -13.06 -14.15
N ARG A 66 -20.23 -12.87 -14.30
CA ARG A 66 -20.92 -11.72 -13.67
C ARG A 66 -20.71 -11.71 -12.16
N LYS A 67 -20.91 -12.84 -11.48
CA LYS A 67 -20.71 -12.92 -10.02
C LYS A 67 -19.27 -12.64 -9.62
N ALA A 68 -18.31 -13.17 -10.37
CA ALA A 68 -16.89 -12.91 -10.13
C ALA A 68 -16.54 -11.42 -10.32
N SER A 69 -17.10 -10.76 -11.33
CA SER A 69 -16.91 -9.33 -11.58
C SER A 69 -17.47 -8.45 -10.45
N GLU A 70 -18.62 -8.81 -9.89
CA GLU A 70 -19.20 -8.10 -8.75
C GLU A 70 -18.37 -8.27 -7.46
N ALA A 71 -17.73 -9.43 -7.30
CA ALA A 71 -16.95 -9.76 -6.11
C ALA A 71 -15.49 -9.30 -6.16
N ALA A 72 -14.95 -9.03 -7.36
CA ALA A 72 -13.56 -8.64 -7.54
C ALA A 72 -13.26 -7.26 -6.95
N GLN A 73 -12.15 -7.17 -6.23
CA GLN A 73 -11.58 -5.92 -5.70
C GLN A 73 -10.27 -5.58 -6.42
N PRO A 74 -9.76 -4.34 -6.34
CA PRO A 74 -8.46 -4.00 -6.91
C PRO A 74 -7.35 -4.98 -6.49
N GLY A 75 -6.60 -5.49 -7.46
CA GLY A 75 -5.56 -6.50 -7.22
C GLY A 75 -6.05 -7.95 -7.14
N THR A 76 -7.36 -8.20 -7.32
CA THR A 76 -7.93 -9.56 -7.39
C THR A 76 -7.52 -10.26 -8.68
N THR A 77 -7.11 -11.53 -8.56
CA THR A 77 -6.91 -12.42 -9.72
C THR A 77 -8.09 -13.38 -9.83
N VAL A 78 -8.73 -13.42 -11.00
CA VAL A 78 -9.85 -14.33 -11.28
C VAL A 78 -9.37 -15.51 -12.12
N TYR A 79 -9.42 -16.70 -11.55
CA TYR A 79 -9.08 -17.96 -12.22
C TYR A 79 -10.34 -18.60 -12.81
N ILE A 80 -10.40 -18.66 -14.13
CA ILE A 80 -11.51 -19.29 -14.87
C ILE A 80 -11.11 -20.73 -15.21
N ARG A 81 -11.90 -21.70 -14.77
CA ARG A 81 -11.67 -23.11 -15.10
C ARG A 81 -12.11 -23.41 -16.53
N GLY A 82 -11.50 -24.45 -17.11
CA GLY A 82 -11.85 -24.89 -18.45
C GLY A 82 -13.33 -25.27 -18.59
N GLY A 83 -13.95 -24.84 -19.69
CA GLY A 83 -15.31 -25.19 -20.07
C GLY A 83 -16.03 -24.04 -20.76
N ILE A 84 -17.34 -24.21 -20.96
CA ILE A 84 -18.20 -23.25 -21.66
C ILE A 84 -19.05 -22.49 -20.65
N TYR A 85 -19.11 -21.17 -20.79
CA TYR A 85 -19.90 -20.28 -19.94
C TYR A 85 -20.99 -19.60 -20.76
N TYR A 86 -22.21 -19.60 -20.23
CA TYR A 86 -23.36 -18.90 -20.78
C TYR A 86 -23.72 -17.76 -19.83
N GLU A 87 -23.42 -16.52 -20.23
CA GLU A 87 -23.73 -15.29 -19.47
C GLU A 87 -24.93 -14.55 -20.04
#